data_AF-A0A672KNN8-F1
#
_entry.id   AF-A0A672KNN8-F1
#
_cell.length_a   1.000
_cell.length_b   1.000
_cell.length_c   1.000
_cell.angle_alpha   90.00
_cell.angle_beta   90.00
_cell.angle_gamma   90.00
#
_symmetry.space_group_name_H-M   'P 1'
#
loop_
_entity.id
_entity.type
_entity.pdbx_description
1 polymer ?
#
loop_
_entity_poly.entity_id
_entity_poly.type
_entity_poly.pdbx_seq_one_letter_code
_entity_poly.pdbx_strand_id
1 'polypeptide(L)'
;MLCPDPTGSRLRQEDSPPRIVEHPSDLIVSKGEPATLNCKAEGRPTPTVEWYKDGERVETDKDDPRSHRMLLPSGSLFFLRIVHGRRSKPDEGAYVCVARNYLGEAVSRNASLEVACKFYKYHSLTHCLESHAKLSVYNRAHYVGECIPKNNGLKLTFHFQCKVFIF
;
A
#
# COMPACT_ATOMS: atom_id res chain seq x y z
N MET A 1 -61.41 -13.74 13.31
CA MET A 1 -60.97 -12.37 12.96
C MET A 1 -59.97 -11.96 14.01
N LEU A 2 -58.69 -11.84 13.64
CA LEU A 2 -57.63 -11.38 14.55
C LEU A 2 -57.47 -9.87 14.32
N CYS A 3 -57.44 -9.09 15.40
CA CYS A 3 -57.21 -7.65 15.35
C CYS A 3 -55.77 -7.38 14.86
N PRO A 4 -55.54 -6.41 13.95
CA PRO A 4 -54.20 -6.00 13.59
C PRO A 4 -53.57 -5.23 14.76
N ASP A 5 -52.30 -5.52 15.03
CA ASP A 5 -51.45 -4.80 15.99
C ASP A 5 -51.35 -3.30 15.58
N PRO A 6 -51.69 -2.33 16.47
CA PRO A 6 -51.67 -0.91 16.12
C PRO A 6 -50.26 -0.31 16.05
N THR A 7 -49.23 -1.10 16.36
CA THR A 7 -47.86 -0.63 16.40
C THR A 7 -47.13 -1.01 15.12
N GLY A 8 -47.41 -0.27 14.04
CA GLY A 8 -46.54 -0.19 12.86
C GLY A 8 -45.17 0.41 13.19
N SER A 9 -44.47 -0.15 14.18
CA SER A 9 -43.16 0.29 14.61
C SER A 9 -42.13 -0.15 13.57
N ARG A 10 -41.89 0.75 12.62
CA ARG A 10 -40.59 0.84 11.94
C ARG A 10 -39.55 0.82 13.07
N LEU A 11 -38.80 -0.29 13.22
CA LEU A 11 -37.74 -0.41 14.22
C LEU A 11 -36.90 0.86 14.15
N ARG A 12 -37.02 1.75 15.14
CA ARG A 12 -36.16 2.93 15.23
C ARG A 12 -34.79 2.36 15.50
N GLN A 13 -33.97 2.32 14.46
CA GLN A 13 -32.67 1.71 14.59
C GLN A 13 -31.79 2.69 15.33
N GLU A 14 -31.48 2.36 16.58
CA GLU A 14 -30.76 3.24 17.51
C GLU A 14 -29.47 3.75 16.88
N ASP A 15 -29.20 5.03 17.06
CA ASP A 15 -27.93 5.62 16.66
C ASP A 15 -26.79 4.99 17.48
N SER A 16 -25.63 4.84 16.84
CA SER A 16 -24.46 4.17 17.40
C SER A 16 -23.17 4.86 16.97
N PRO A 17 -22.19 4.97 17.88
CA PRO A 17 -20.89 5.54 17.55
C PRO A 17 -20.19 4.71 16.47
N PRO A 18 -19.25 5.30 15.72
CA PRO A 18 -18.51 4.57 14.71
C PRO A 18 -17.68 3.48 15.37
N ARG A 19 -17.53 2.36 14.66
CA ARG A 19 -16.66 1.26 15.05
C ARG A 19 -15.98 0.71 13.80
N ILE A 20 -14.66 0.59 13.84
CA ILE A 20 -13.91 -0.10 12.79
C ILE A 20 -14.12 -1.61 12.96
N VAL A 21 -14.63 -2.27 11.92
CA VAL A 21 -14.88 -3.72 11.89
C VAL A 21 -13.87 -4.47 11.02
N GLU A 22 -13.28 -3.78 10.05
CA GLU A 22 -12.13 -4.27 9.29
C GLU A 22 -11.03 -3.23 9.36
N HIS A 23 -9.89 -3.63 9.91
CA HIS A 23 -8.70 -2.79 9.99
C HIS A 23 -7.78 -3.08 8.82
N PRO A 24 -7.00 -2.09 8.36
CA PRO A 24 -5.98 -2.34 7.37
C PRO A 24 -4.87 -3.22 7.92
N SER A 25 -4.18 -3.89 7.01
CA SER A 25 -3.00 -4.70 7.27
C SER A 25 -1.81 -4.16 6.48
N ASP A 26 -0.60 -4.45 6.96
CA ASP A 26 0.62 -4.14 6.25
C ASP A 26 0.61 -4.73 4.84
N LEU A 27 1.13 -3.97 3.88
CA LEU A 27 1.07 -4.30 2.48
C LEU A 27 2.39 -3.93 1.79
N ILE A 28 2.94 -4.89 1.04
CA ILE A 28 4.15 -4.69 0.22
C ILE A 28 3.74 -4.82 -1.24
N VAL A 29 3.89 -3.76 -2.03
CA VAL A 29 3.43 -3.73 -3.43
C VAL A 29 4.51 -3.17 -4.34
N SER A 30 4.65 -3.74 -5.53
CA SER A 30 5.60 -3.20 -6.50
C SER A 30 5.15 -1.85 -7.07
N LYS A 31 6.11 -0.97 -7.35
CA LYS A 31 5.84 0.29 -8.05
C LYS A 31 5.05 0.05 -9.34
N GLY A 32 4.03 0.87 -9.57
CA GLY A 32 3.18 0.86 -10.75
C GLY A 32 2.00 -0.12 -10.68
N GLU A 33 2.01 -1.08 -9.75
CA GLU A 33 0.90 -2.01 -9.57
C GLU A 33 -0.23 -1.35 -8.77
N PRO A 34 -1.50 -1.77 -8.97
CA PRO A 34 -2.61 -1.34 -8.13
C PRO A 34 -2.53 -1.94 -6.72
N ALA A 35 -3.18 -1.29 -5.75
CA ALA A 35 -3.22 -1.74 -4.36
C ALA A 35 -4.50 -1.29 -3.64
N THR A 36 -4.87 -1.97 -2.56
CA THR A 36 -5.98 -1.57 -1.70
C THR A 36 -5.59 -1.71 -0.23
N LEU A 37 -5.79 -0.66 0.55
CA LEU A 37 -5.80 -0.74 2.01
C LEU A 37 -7.26 -0.84 2.47
N ASN A 38 -7.60 -1.99 3.05
CA ASN A 38 -8.96 -2.24 3.49
C ASN A 38 -9.28 -1.49 4.78
N CYS A 39 -10.45 -0.87 4.81
CA CYS A 39 -11.02 -0.37 6.05
C CYS A 39 -12.54 -0.40 5.93
N LYS A 40 -13.20 -0.94 6.94
CA LYS A 40 -14.66 -0.95 7.04
C LYS A 40 -15.08 -0.45 8.40
N ALA A 41 -16.00 0.50 8.40
CA ALA A 41 -16.58 1.07 9.60
C ALA A 41 -18.10 0.85 9.62
N GLU A 42 -18.63 0.59 10.80
CA GLU A 42 -20.05 0.53 11.10
C GLU A 42 -20.43 1.64 12.06
N GLY A 43 -21.68 2.08 12.03
CA GLY A 43 -22.20 3.12 12.90
C GLY A 43 -23.52 3.63 12.36
N ARG A 44 -24.30 4.29 13.21
CA ARG A 44 -25.57 4.91 12.83
C ARG A 44 -25.62 6.32 13.37
N PRO A 45 -25.76 7.34 12.51
CA PRO A 45 -25.75 7.32 11.05
C PRO A 45 -24.44 6.75 10.47
N THR A 46 -24.49 6.31 9.21
CA THR A 46 -23.34 5.71 8.50
C THR A 46 -22.13 6.63 8.61
N PRO A 47 -20.99 6.14 9.13
CA PRO A 47 -19.84 6.98 9.35
C PRO A 47 -19.14 7.35 8.03
N THR A 48 -18.60 8.56 7.98
CA THR A 48 -17.71 9.00 6.90
C THR A 48 -16.29 8.55 7.22
N VAL A 49 -15.62 7.95 6.24
CA VAL A 49 -14.24 7.45 6.39
C VAL A 49 -13.26 8.37 5.70
N GLU A 50 -12.18 8.70 6.40
CA GLU A 50 -11.04 9.45 5.89
C GLU A 50 -9.75 8.68 6.16
N TRP A 51 -8.72 8.93 5.35
CA TRP A 51 -7.41 8.29 5.51
C TRP A 51 -6.34 9.31 5.85
N TYR A 52 -5.40 8.89 6.70
CA TYR A 52 -4.22 9.66 7.05
C TYR A 52 -2.99 8.81 6.79
N LYS A 53 -1.96 9.45 6.24
CA LYS A 53 -0.65 8.89 5.95
C LYS A 53 0.40 9.69 6.70
N ASP A 54 1.14 9.06 7.59
CA ASP A 54 2.20 9.70 8.38
C ASP A 54 1.70 10.95 9.14
N GLY A 55 0.42 10.92 9.55
CA GLY A 55 -0.27 12.04 10.22
C GLY A 55 -0.91 13.07 9.28
N GLU A 56 -0.65 13.04 7.98
CA GLU A 56 -1.27 13.94 7.00
C GLU A 56 -2.52 13.32 6.35
N ARG A 57 -3.56 14.13 6.15
CA ARG A 57 -4.77 13.66 5.45
C ARG A 57 -4.44 13.27 4.00
N VAL A 58 -4.94 12.11 3.57
CA VAL A 58 -4.82 11.62 2.20
C VAL A 58 -5.90 12.28 1.36
N GLU A 59 -5.49 12.93 0.27
CA GLU A 59 -6.41 13.44 -0.73
C GLU A 59 -6.89 12.29 -1.62
N THR A 60 -8.21 12.13 -1.72
CA THR A 60 -8.90 11.12 -2.51
C THR A 60 -9.99 11.77 -3.35
N ASP A 61 -9.65 12.88 -4.00
CA ASP A 61 -10.60 13.62 -4.82
C ASP A 61 -11.08 12.72 -5.96
N LYS A 62 -12.40 12.52 -6.02
CA LYS A 62 -13.03 11.69 -7.04
C LYS A 62 -13.17 12.43 -8.36
N ASP A 63 -13.11 13.76 -8.33
CA ASP A 63 -13.32 14.62 -9.49
C ASP A 63 -11.99 15.07 -10.13
N ASP A 64 -10.84 14.82 -9.47
CA ASP A 64 -9.52 15.04 -10.07
C ASP A 64 -9.08 13.81 -10.91
N PRO A 65 -9.06 13.90 -12.25
CA PRO A 65 -8.61 12.82 -13.12
C PRO A 65 -7.11 12.51 -12.99
N ARG A 66 -6.34 13.36 -12.28
CA ARG A 66 -4.91 13.12 -12.02
C ARG A 66 -4.68 12.35 -10.73
N SER A 67 -5.69 12.22 -9.87
CA SER A 67 -5.58 11.45 -8.64
C SER A 67 -5.39 9.96 -8.95
N HIS A 68 -4.32 9.37 -8.41
CA HIS A 68 -4.11 7.92 -8.46
C HIS A 68 -4.69 7.20 -7.24
N ARG A 69 -5.38 7.93 -6.35
CA ARG A 69 -5.94 7.42 -5.09
C ARG A 69 -7.45 7.68 -5.05
N MET A 70 -8.20 6.68 -4.60
CA MET A 70 -9.66 6.73 -4.59
C MET A 70 -10.21 6.16 -3.28
N LEU A 71 -11.20 6.83 -2.70
CA LEU A 71 -11.96 6.30 -1.57
C LEU A 71 -13.14 5.46 -2.09
N LEU A 72 -13.12 4.17 -1.79
CA LEU A 72 -14.18 3.24 -2.16
C LEU A 72 -15.41 3.40 -1.24
N PRO A 73 -16.62 3.01 -1.70
CA PRO A 73 -17.82 3.04 -0.87
C PRO A 73 -17.73 2.23 0.43
N SER A 74 -16.84 1.24 0.49
CA SER A 74 -16.56 0.46 1.70
C SER A 74 -15.82 1.25 2.79
N GLY A 75 -15.18 2.36 2.43
CA GLY A 75 -14.20 3.06 3.25
C GLY A 75 -12.74 2.70 2.95
N SER A 76 -12.50 1.69 2.09
CA SER A 76 -11.15 1.28 1.70
C SER A 76 -10.47 2.32 0.80
N LEU A 77 -9.15 2.47 0.95
CA LEU A 77 -8.32 3.32 0.10
C LEU A 77 -7.75 2.49 -1.05
N PHE A 78 -8.15 2.83 -2.27
CA PHE A 78 -7.68 2.19 -3.49
C PHE A 78 -6.62 3.05 -4.18
N PHE A 79 -5.55 2.41 -4.63
CA PHE A 79 -4.49 3.00 -5.44
C PHE A 79 -4.57 2.40 -6.84
N LEU A 80 -4.78 3.24 -7.85
CA LEU A 80 -4.75 2.82 -9.25
C LEU A 80 -3.35 2.30 -9.64
N ARG A 81 -2.31 2.95 -9.10
CA ARG A 81 -0.91 2.55 -9.24
C ARG A 81 -0.10 3.05 -8.06
N ILE A 82 0.81 2.24 -7.55
CA ILE A 82 1.73 2.65 -6.50
C ILE A 82 2.83 3.56 -7.06
N VAL A 83 2.95 4.75 -6.46
CA VAL A 83 3.92 5.78 -6.81
C VAL A 83 5.08 5.77 -5.83
N HIS A 84 6.30 5.69 -6.36
CA HIS A 84 7.53 5.79 -5.60
C HIS A 84 8.60 6.56 -6.39
N GLY A 85 9.31 7.45 -5.70
CA GLY A 85 10.43 8.22 -6.25
C GLY A 85 10.53 9.62 -5.66
N ARG A 86 11.73 10.22 -5.76
CA ARG A 86 12.06 11.54 -5.16
C ARG A 86 11.35 12.74 -5.78
N ARG A 87 10.87 12.62 -7.01
CA ARG A 87 10.22 13.71 -7.75
C ARG A 87 8.69 13.72 -7.60
N SER A 88 8.14 12.82 -6.78
CA SER A 88 6.70 12.63 -6.54
C SER A 88 6.44 12.46 -5.05
N LYS A 89 5.23 12.74 -4.56
CA LYS A 89 4.82 12.35 -3.20
C LYS A 89 4.71 10.81 -3.17
N PRO A 90 5.60 10.08 -2.48
CA PRO A 90 5.59 8.62 -2.49
C PRO A 90 4.35 8.11 -1.72
N ASP A 91 3.84 6.95 -2.14
CA ASP A 91 2.74 6.28 -1.45
C ASP A 91 3.21 5.53 -0.20
N GLU A 92 4.50 5.22 -0.09
CA GLU A 92 5.08 4.51 1.06
C GLU A 92 4.91 5.29 2.37
N GLY A 93 4.42 4.63 3.42
CA GLY A 93 4.26 5.22 4.75
C GLY A 93 3.28 4.46 5.64
N ALA A 94 3.00 5.01 6.81
CA ALA A 94 2.05 4.45 7.78
C ALA A 94 0.66 5.07 7.60
N TYR A 95 -0.34 4.21 7.38
CA TYR A 95 -1.71 4.59 7.13
C TYR A 95 -2.64 4.25 8.29
N VAL A 96 -3.59 5.14 8.55
CA VAL A 96 -4.74 4.90 9.43
C VAL A 96 -6.01 5.38 8.75
N CYS A 97 -7.10 4.65 8.94
CA CYS A 97 -8.43 5.13 8.59
C CYS A 97 -9.14 5.65 9.84
N VAL A 98 -9.90 6.72 9.65
CA VAL A 98 -10.64 7.44 10.67
C VAL A 98 -12.10 7.49 10.22
N ALA A 99 -12.99 6.91 11.02
CA ALA A 99 -14.42 6.89 10.77
C ALA A 99 -15.13 7.84 11.73
N ARG A 100 -15.96 8.75 11.20
CA ARG A 100 -16.64 9.81 11.96
C ARG A 100 -18.15 9.78 11.72
N ASN A 101 -18.93 9.95 12.78
CA ASN A 101 -20.32 10.39 12.72
C ASN A 101 -20.59 11.41 13.85
N TYR A 102 -21.83 11.85 14.03
CA TYR A 102 -22.11 12.89 15.04
C TYR A 102 -21.96 12.39 16.49
N LEU A 103 -21.90 11.08 16.72
CA LEU A 103 -21.68 10.47 18.04
C LEU A 103 -20.20 10.30 18.37
N GLY A 104 -19.28 10.46 17.41
CA GLY A 104 -17.86 10.45 17.68
C GLY A 104 -17.00 9.94 16.52
N GLU A 105 -15.87 9.37 16.90
CA GLU A 105 -14.79 8.96 15.99
C GLU A 105 -14.23 7.59 16.40
N ALA A 106 -13.87 6.78 15.41
CA ALA A 106 -13.11 5.55 15.60
C ALA A 106 -11.89 5.55 14.68
N VAL A 107 -10.75 5.17 15.22
CA VAL A 107 -9.46 5.12 14.52
C VAL A 107 -9.04 3.66 14.36
N SER A 108 -8.51 3.30 13.19
CA SER A 108 -8.00 1.95 12.95
C SER A 108 -6.64 1.70 13.57
N ARG A 109 -6.19 0.43 13.52
CA ARG A 109 -4.77 0.12 13.65
C ARG A 109 -3.98 0.75 12.50
N ASN A 110 -2.69 0.97 12.76
CA ASN A 110 -1.72 1.35 11.73
C ASN A 110 -1.51 0.20 10.75
N ALA A 111 -1.32 0.56 9.48
CA ALA A 111 -0.85 -0.34 8.44
C ALA A 111 0.28 0.33 7.66
N SER A 112 1.34 -0.40 7.40
CA SER A 112 2.50 0.06 6.65
C SER A 112 2.32 -0.31 5.18
N LEU A 113 2.42 0.68 4.29
CA LEU A 113 2.51 0.43 2.86
C LEU A 113 3.96 0.56 2.44
N GLU A 114 4.57 -0.53 2.02
CA GLU A 114 5.95 -0.58 1.52
C GLU A 114 5.98 -0.83 0.02
N VAL A 115 6.98 -0.25 -0.66
CA VAL A 115 7.14 -0.42 -2.10
C VAL A 115 8.21 -1.46 -2.39
N ALA A 116 7.82 -2.61 -2.94
CA ALA A 116 8.75 -3.64 -3.36
C ALA A 116 9.69 -3.12 -4.45
N CYS A 117 10.98 -3.30 -4.23
CA CYS A 117 11.98 -3.15 -5.28
C CYS A 117 11.84 -4.32 -6.26
N LYS A 118 11.44 -4.06 -7.51
CA LYS A 118 11.54 -5.06 -8.58
C LYS A 118 13.03 -5.28 -8.88
N PHE A 119 13.58 -6.38 -8.37
CA PHE A 119 14.88 -6.87 -8.81
C PHE A 119 14.67 -7.54 -10.18
N TYR A 120 14.85 -6.79 -11.25
CA TYR A 120 15.01 -7.42 -12.56
C TYR A 120 16.28 -8.26 -12.50
N LYS A 121 16.14 -9.59 -12.52
CA LYS A 121 17.22 -10.58 -12.70
C LYS A 121 17.97 -10.42 -14.04
N TYR A 122 17.78 -9.31 -14.75
CA TYR A 122 18.11 -9.12 -16.15
C TYR A 122 18.38 -7.64 -16.49
N HIS A 123 19.15 -6.92 -15.68
CA HIS A 123 20.01 -5.92 -16.33
C HIS A 123 21.17 -6.67 -16.96
N SER A 124 20.97 -7.04 -18.22
CA SER A 124 21.99 -7.37 -19.22
C SER A 124 23.35 -6.78 -18.86
N LEU A 125 24.38 -7.63 -18.87
CA LEU A 125 25.82 -7.37 -18.83
C LEU A 125 26.27 -6.26 -19.81
N THR A 126 25.87 -5.01 -19.60
CA THR A 126 26.13 -3.92 -20.57
C THR A 126 26.45 -2.57 -19.92
N HIS A 127 26.72 -2.56 -18.62
CA HIS A 127 27.35 -1.42 -17.94
C HIS A 127 28.61 -1.81 -17.15
N CYS A 128 29.26 -2.90 -17.56
CA CYS A 128 30.61 -3.27 -17.10
C CYS A 128 31.55 -3.61 -18.28
N LEU A 129 31.27 -3.10 -19.48
CA LEU A 129 32.15 -3.24 -20.65
C LEU A 129 32.64 -1.90 -21.23
N GLU A 130 32.57 -0.79 -20.48
CA GLU A 130 33.12 0.49 -20.96
C GLU A 130 34.39 0.97 -20.24
N SER A 131 35.05 0.14 -19.41
CA SER A 131 36.39 0.51 -18.93
C SER A 131 37.48 -0.55 -18.98
N HIS A 132 37.18 -1.83 -19.20
CA HIS A 132 38.25 -2.84 -19.31
C HIS A 132 37.96 -3.93 -20.36
N ALA A 133 38.72 -3.83 -21.45
CA ALA A 133 39.28 -4.91 -22.26
C ALA A 133 38.36 -5.81 -23.11
N LYS A 134 38.67 -5.82 -24.41
CA LYS A 134 38.53 -6.94 -25.35
C LYS A 134 38.71 -8.29 -24.64
N LEU A 135 37.67 -9.12 -24.55
CA LEU A 135 37.81 -10.57 -24.57
C LEU A 135 36.45 -11.21 -24.91
N SER A 136 36.41 -11.67 -26.16
CA SER A 136 35.62 -12.75 -26.74
C SER A 136 34.41 -13.27 -25.95
N VAL A 137 33.26 -13.13 -26.62
CA VAL A 137 32.16 -14.11 -26.68
C VAL A 137 32.65 -15.55 -26.47
N TYR A 138 31.85 -16.33 -25.73
CA TYR A 138 31.88 -17.79 -25.56
C TYR A 138 32.31 -18.28 -24.16
N ASN A 139 31.37 -18.29 -23.21
CA ASN A 139 31.01 -19.48 -22.43
C ASN A 139 29.87 -19.17 -21.45
N ARG A 140 28.93 -20.12 -21.35
CA ARG A 140 27.67 -20.04 -20.60
C ARG A 140 27.94 -20.18 -19.09
N ALA A 141 28.44 -19.12 -18.45
CA ALA A 141 28.65 -19.10 -17.00
C ALA A 141 27.32 -18.83 -16.27
N HIS A 142 26.91 -19.76 -15.40
CA HIS A 142 25.80 -19.55 -14.47
C HIS A 142 26.34 -18.90 -13.19
N TYR A 143 25.86 -17.70 -12.87
CA TYR A 143 26.22 -16.98 -11.65
C TYR A 143 25.09 -17.08 -10.63
N VAL A 144 25.40 -17.53 -9.42
CA VAL A 144 24.50 -17.48 -8.27
C VAL A 144 25.04 -16.42 -7.31
N GLY A 145 24.36 -15.28 -7.23
CA GLY A 145 24.65 -14.23 -6.26
C GLY A 145 23.67 -14.31 -5.10
N GLU A 146 24.17 -14.38 -3.87
CA GLU A 146 23.38 -14.17 -2.65
C GLU A 146 23.43 -12.69 -2.25
N CYS A 147 22.28 -12.10 -1.99
CA CYS A 147 22.19 -10.73 -1.48
C CYS A 147 22.28 -10.76 0.05
N ILE A 148 23.41 -10.34 0.60
CA ILE A 148 23.56 -10.15 2.06
C ILE A 148 23.20 -8.69 2.38
N PRO A 149 22.13 -8.42 3.14
CA PRO A 149 21.78 -7.06 3.53
C PRO A 149 22.86 -6.50 4.47
N LYS A 150 23.49 -5.38 4.10
CA LYS A 150 24.28 -4.57 5.04
C LYS A 150 23.46 -3.37 5.46
N ASN A 151 23.13 -3.31 6.76
CA ASN A 151 22.40 -2.20 7.34
C ASN A 151 23.39 -1.13 7.84
N ASN A 152 23.54 -0.03 7.08
CA ASN A 152 24.39 1.10 7.46
C ASN A 152 23.55 2.31 7.88
N GLY A 153 22.61 2.09 8.80
CA GLY A 153 21.90 3.13 9.55
C GLY A 153 20.87 3.96 8.77
N LEU A 154 21.03 4.19 7.46
CA LEU A 154 20.14 5.03 6.65
C LEU A 154 20.04 4.58 5.18
N LYS A 155 20.66 3.45 4.80
CA LYS A 155 20.68 2.95 3.41
C LYS A 155 20.92 1.44 3.36
N LEU A 156 19.97 0.69 2.77
CA LEU A 156 20.20 -0.69 2.35
C LEU A 156 21.17 -0.67 1.16
N THR A 157 22.37 -1.18 1.37
CA THR A 157 23.40 -1.26 0.32
C THR A 157 23.65 -2.72 0.01
N PHE A 158 23.36 -3.14 -1.24
CA PHE A 158 23.56 -4.51 -1.69
C PHE A 158 24.97 -4.65 -2.28
N HIS A 159 25.80 -5.50 -1.67
CA HIS A 159 27.11 -5.83 -2.19
C HIS A 159 27.02 -7.09 -3.06
N PHE A 160 27.38 -6.99 -4.33
CA PHE A 160 27.56 -8.16 -5.19
C PHE A 160 28.97 -8.74 -4.96
N GLN A 161 29.06 -9.97 -4.48
CA GLN A 161 30.29 -10.75 -4.59
C GLN A 161 30.11 -11.77 -5.72
N CYS A 162 30.73 -11.50 -6.88
CA CYS A 162 30.88 -12.52 -7.91
C CYS A 162 31.98 -13.49 -7.48
N LYS A 163 31.63 -14.71 -7.09
CA LYS A 163 32.58 -15.83 -7.05
C LYS A 163 32.49 -16.58 -8.38
N VAL A 164 33.61 -16.68 -9.07
CA VAL A 164 33.74 -17.50 -10.27
C VAL A 164 33.91 -18.95 -9.82
N PHE A 165 32.98 -19.82 -10.19
CA PHE A 165 33.20 -21.27 -10.13
C PHE A 165 33.54 -21.74 -11.53
N ILE A 166 34.76 -22.26 -11.69
CA ILE A 166 35.20 -22.94 -12.90
C ILE A 166 34.88 -24.42 -12.65
N PHE A 167 34.05 -25.03 -13.51
CA PHE A 167 33.86 -26.48 -13.56
C PHE A 167 34.79 -27.08 -14.61
#